data_AF-A0A7X6XQH8-F1
#
_entry.id   AF-A0A7X6XQH8-F1
#
_cell.length_a   1.000
_cell.length_b   1.000
_cell.length_c   1.000
_cell.angle_alpha   90.00
_cell.angle_beta   90.00
_cell.angle_gamma   90.00
#
_symmetry.space_group_name_H-M   'P 1'
#
loop_
_entity.id
_entity.type
_entity.pdbx_description
1 polymer ?
#
loop_
_entity_poly.entity_id
_entity_poly.type
_entity_poly.pdbx_seq_one_letter_code
_entity_poly.pdbx_strand_id
1 'polypeptide(L)'
;MGKAAADEFGGLVSRQQLRRFWIGLWAGNAFFLLTNLLLAAGWQPPLNTIARQLNLDTPASLGKWWLSAQLLLLSVVALYLYAAGQARTTGRLHRYGWPLFVALTSLMSADTVARMRQDVEGAFREALRSGQVAGVQVNWTYLFSPFILAAAVFLVRFAHRALGETPGARSLALAGIAAWAASIVLEVIECSLLFGKSVGLAVRAYEPTVEQMLEVGGTTLLLMAFVELGFRRPAGDLAPDASAAGDQSPA
;
A
#
# COMPACT_ATOMS: atom_id res chain seq x y z
N MET A 1 15.22 12.96 -24.25
CA MET A 1 13.73 12.91 -24.25
C MET A 1 13.13 12.95 -22.84
N GLY A 2 13.63 13.80 -21.90
CA GLY A 2 13.20 13.75 -20.49
C GLY A 2 12.44 14.98 -19.97
N LYS A 3 12.47 16.12 -20.69
CA LYS A 3 11.94 17.40 -20.18
C LYS A 3 10.43 17.55 -20.44
N ALA A 4 9.95 17.15 -21.61
CA ALA A 4 8.53 17.26 -21.99
C ALA A 4 7.58 16.42 -21.11
N ALA A 5 7.99 15.21 -20.71
CA ALA A 5 7.13 14.30 -19.96
C ALA A 5 6.87 14.74 -18.50
N ALA A 6 7.81 15.47 -17.89
CA ALA A 6 7.66 15.96 -16.52
C ALA A 6 6.72 17.18 -16.43
N ASP A 7 6.74 18.06 -17.44
CA ASP A 7 5.82 19.20 -17.53
C ASP A 7 4.38 18.77 -17.86
N GLU A 8 4.21 17.68 -18.62
CA GLU A 8 2.88 17.13 -18.93
C GLU A 8 2.12 16.67 -17.68
N PHE A 9 2.73 15.94 -16.75
CA PHE A 9 1.98 15.43 -15.59
C PHE A 9 1.49 16.53 -14.64
N GLY A 10 2.31 17.56 -14.42
CA GLY A 10 1.94 18.73 -13.62
C GLY A 10 0.91 19.63 -14.30
N GLY A 11 0.77 19.55 -15.62
CA GLY A 11 -0.23 20.26 -16.41
C GLY A 11 -1.57 19.51 -16.54
N LEU A 12 -1.57 18.17 -16.45
CA LEU A 12 -2.76 17.34 -16.68
C LEU A 12 -3.75 17.31 -15.51
N VAL A 13 -3.28 17.48 -14.27
CA VAL A 13 -4.13 17.37 -13.07
C VAL A 13 -3.92 18.57 -12.15
N SER A 14 -4.98 19.36 -11.95
CA SER A 14 -4.99 20.47 -10.99
C SER A 14 -4.95 19.98 -9.54
N ARG A 15 -4.39 20.80 -8.63
CA ARG A 15 -4.44 20.54 -7.18
C ARG A 15 -5.87 20.34 -6.65
N GLN A 16 -6.85 20.99 -7.27
CA GLN A 16 -8.26 20.84 -6.89
C GLN A 16 -8.81 19.47 -7.29
N GLN A 17 -8.48 18.96 -8.48
CA GLN A 17 -8.84 17.60 -8.90
C GLN A 17 -8.19 16.57 -7.97
N LEU A 18 -6.90 16.75 -7.64
CA LEU A 18 -6.21 15.88 -6.70
C LEU A 18 -6.86 15.88 -5.31
N ARG A 19 -7.23 17.06 -4.79
CA ARG A 19 -7.95 17.18 -3.52
C ARG A 19 -9.28 16.41 -3.54
N ARG A 20 -10.05 16.54 -4.64
CA ARG A 20 -11.32 15.81 -4.81
C ARG A 20 -11.09 14.30 -4.88
N PHE A 21 -10.04 13.86 -5.57
CA PHE A 21 -9.66 12.46 -5.62
C PHE A 21 -9.37 11.90 -4.22
N TRP A 22 -8.56 12.60 -3.41
CA TRP A 22 -8.27 12.16 -2.04
C TRP A 22 -9.50 12.13 -1.14
N ILE A 23 -10.39 13.12 -1.24
CA ILE A 23 -11.66 13.12 -0.51
C ILE A 23 -12.48 11.88 -0.89
N GLY A 24 -12.59 11.57 -2.18
CA GLY A 24 -13.30 10.38 -2.67
C GLY A 24 -12.67 9.08 -2.18
N LEU A 25 -11.34 8.97 -2.25
CA LEU A 25 -10.61 7.79 -1.80
C LEU A 25 -10.81 7.55 -0.29
N TRP A 26 -10.64 8.60 0.53
CA TRP A 26 -10.86 8.51 1.98
C TRP A 26 -12.33 8.25 2.33
N ALA A 27 -13.29 8.81 1.59
CA ALA A 27 -14.70 8.51 1.78
C ALA A 27 -15.01 7.03 1.49
N GLY A 28 -14.44 6.47 0.43
CA GLY A 28 -14.54 5.03 0.12
C GLY A 28 -13.92 4.17 1.23
N ASN A 29 -12.73 4.51 1.70
CA ASN A 29 -12.09 3.84 2.83
C ASN A 29 -12.97 3.90 4.09
N ALA A 30 -13.44 5.11 4.46
CA ALA A 30 -14.28 5.30 5.62
C ALA A 30 -15.58 4.50 5.53
N PHE A 31 -16.19 4.41 4.34
CA PHE A 31 -17.37 3.57 4.12
C PHE A 31 -17.09 2.11 4.47
N PHE A 32 -16.08 1.48 3.86
CA PHE A 32 -15.78 0.07 4.09
C PHE A 32 -15.35 -0.21 5.54
N LEU A 33 -14.54 0.66 6.13
CA LEU A 33 -14.06 0.52 7.50
C LEU A 33 -15.21 0.69 8.52
N LEU A 34 -16.10 1.65 8.30
CA LEU A 34 -17.27 1.85 9.15
C LEU A 34 -18.24 0.66 9.03
N THR A 35 -18.47 0.14 7.82
CA THR A 35 -19.33 -1.04 7.65
C THR A 35 -18.72 -2.26 8.33
N ASN A 36 -17.40 -2.47 8.25
CA ASN A 36 -16.75 -3.58 8.94
C ASN A 36 -16.85 -3.43 10.47
N LEU A 37 -16.66 -2.22 10.99
CA LEU A 37 -16.83 -1.92 12.40
C LEU A 37 -18.27 -2.17 12.88
N LEU A 38 -19.27 -1.79 12.08
CA LEU A 38 -20.68 -2.04 12.39
C LEU A 38 -20.99 -3.55 12.39
N LEU A 39 -20.50 -4.29 11.40
CA LEU A 39 -20.63 -5.75 11.34
C LEU A 39 -19.99 -6.41 12.58
N ALA A 40 -18.79 -5.97 12.96
CA ALA A 40 -18.10 -6.41 14.18
C ALA A 40 -18.90 -6.09 15.47
N ALA A 41 -19.61 -4.96 15.49
CA ALA A 41 -20.50 -4.58 16.58
C ALA A 41 -21.85 -5.33 16.59
N GLY A 42 -22.08 -6.26 15.65
CA GLY A 42 -23.28 -7.08 15.57
C GLY A 42 -24.40 -6.50 14.72
N TRP A 43 -24.17 -5.39 14.00
CA TRP A 43 -25.11 -4.93 12.98
C TRP A 43 -25.16 -5.95 11.84
N GLN A 44 -26.36 -6.28 11.37
CA GLN A 44 -26.54 -7.18 10.23
C GLN A 44 -27.39 -6.50 9.16
N PRO A 45 -26.90 -6.38 7.91
CA PRO A 45 -27.72 -5.89 6.82
C PRO A 45 -28.83 -6.91 6.49
N PRO A 46 -29.93 -6.45 5.86
CA PRO A 46 -31.12 -7.28 5.64
C PRO A 46 -30.89 -8.50 4.73
N LEU A 47 -29.82 -8.50 3.93
CA LEU A 47 -29.49 -9.59 3.01
C LEU A 47 -28.08 -10.13 3.30
N ASN A 48 -27.97 -11.45 3.44
CA ASN A 48 -26.69 -12.15 3.67
C ASN A 48 -25.66 -11.86 2.57
N THR A 49 -26.09 -11.69 1.32
CA THR A 49 -25.19 -11.32 0.22
C THR A 49 -24.54 -9.96 0.46
N ILE A 50 -25.28 -8.99 1.00
CA ILE A 50 -24.74 -7.67 1.34
C ILE A 50 -23.77 -7.79 2.51
N ALA A 51 -24.14 -8.55 3.57
CA ALA A 51 -23.25 -8.80 4.70
C ALA A 51 -21.91 -9.37 4.23
N ARG A 52 -21.95 -10.36 3.33
CA ARG A 52 -20.75 -11.01 2.77
C ARG A 52 -19.89 -10.05 1.94
N GLN A 53 -20.51 -9.14 1.19
CA GLN A 53 -19.79 -8.17 0.36
C GLN A 53 -19.19 -7.01 1.17
N LEU A 54 -19.79 -6.65 2.31
CA LEU A 54 -19.30 -5.59 3.19
C LEU A 54 -18.32 -6.10 4.26
N ASN A 55 -18.30 -7.40 4.53
CA ASN A 55 -17.35 -8.01 5.47
C ASN A 55 -15.95 -8.09 4.84
N LEU A 56 -15.01 -7.31 5.36
CA LEU A 56 -13.62 -7.28 4.89
C LEU A 56 -12.87 -8.58 5.19
N ASP A 57 -13.31 -9.35 6.17
CA ASP A 57 -12.67 -10.63 6.54
C ASP A 57 -13.05 -11.72 5.55
N THR A 58 -14.11 -11.51 4.78
CA THR A 58 -14.52 -12.45 3.74
C THR A 58 -13.66 -12.26 2.49
N PRO A 59 -13.00 -13.33 2.01
CA PRO A 59 -12.28 -13.27 0.74
C PRO A 59 -13.20 -12.91 -0.43
N ALA A 60 -12.66 -12.14 -1.39
CA ALA A 60 -13.39 -11.64 -2.56
C ALA A 60 -14.62 -10.76 -2.22
N SER A 61 -14.69 -10.20 -1.01
CA SER A 61 -15.66 -9.15 -0.66
C SER A 61 -15.36 -7.86 -1.42
N LEU A 62 -16.37 -7.01 -1.59
CA LEU A 62 -16.23 -5.73 -2.27
C LEU A 62 -15.13 -4.85 -1.64
N GLY A 63 -14.98 -4.89 -0.32
CA GLY A 63 -13.94 -4.15 0.36
C GLY A 63 -12.52 -4.71 0.14
N LYS A 64 -12.37 -6.03 -0.03
CA LYS A 64 -11.09 -6.63 -0.48
C LYS A 64 -10.78 -6.27 -1.94
N TRP A 65 -11.79 -6.24 -2.81
CA TRP A 65 -11.64 -5.70 -4.17
C TRP A 65 -11.22 -4.22 -4.16
N TRP A 66 -11.75 -3.42 -3.25
CA TRP A 66 -11.39 -2.01 -3.08
C TRP A 66 -9.92 -1.84 -2.67
N LEU A 67 -9.45 -2.59 -1.67
CA LEU A 67 -8.03 -2.61 -1.28
C LEU A 67 -7.14 -3.08 -2.44
N SER A 68 -7.55 -4.12 -3.15
CA SER A 68 -6.84 -4.62 -4.34
C SER A 68 -6.73 -3.56 -5.44
N ALA A 69 -7.81 -2.81 -5.71
CA ALA A 69 -7.78 -1.71 -6.68
C ALA A 69 -6.81 -0.59 -6.27
N GLN A 70 -6.70 -0.27 -4.97
CA GLN A 70 -5.74 0.71 -4.47
C GLN A 70 -4.29 0.24 -4.64
N LEU A 71 -4.00 -1.02 -4.31
CA LEU A 71 -2.68 -1.61 -4.51
C LEU A 71 -2.30 -1.62 -5.99
N LEU A 72 -3.23 -1.93 -6.89
CA LEU A 72 -3.01 -1.87 -8.33
C LEU A 72 -2.76 -0.43 -8.80
N LEU A 73 -3.55 0.54 -8.31
CA LEU A 73 -3.33 1.95 -8.62
C LEU A 73 -1.96 2.42 -8.14
N LEU A 74 -1.53 1.99 -6.95
CA LEU A 74 -0.19 2.24 -6.42
C LEU A 74 0.90 1.65 -7.34
N SER A 75 0.72 0.42 -7.82
CA SER A 75 1.62 -0.19 -8.83
C SER A 75 1.70 0.65 -10.11
N VAL A 76 0.55 1.08 -10.64
CA VAL A 76 0.48 1.86 -11.89
C VAL A 76 1.15 3.23 -11.72
N VAL A 77 0.88 3.93 -10.61
CA VAL A 77 1.52 5.22 -10.30
C VAL A 77 3.03 5.03 -10.15
N ALA A 78 3.47 3.99 -9.44
CA ALA A 78 4.89 3.68 -9.29
C ALA A 78 5.58 3.41 -10.63
N LEU A 79 4.94 2.61 -11.49
CA LEU A 79 5.44 2.31 -12.83
C LEU A 79 5.51 3.57 -13.71
N TYR A 80 4.49 4.44 -13.63
CA TYR A 80 4.48 5.71 -14.33
C TYR A 80 5.63 6.62 -13.89
N LEU A 81 5.84 6.80 -12.58
CA LEU A 81 6.93 7.63 -12.03
C LEU A 81 8.31 7.09 -12.44
N TYR A 82 8.45 5.77 -12.48
CA TYR A 82 9.64 5.11 -12.99
C TYR A 82 9.86 5.38 -14.48
N ALA A 83 8.84 5.18 -15.31
CA ALA A 83 8.91 5.39 -16.77
C ALA A 83 9.13 6.87 -17.15
N ALA A 84 8.55 7.80 -16.38
CA ALA A 84 8.72 9.24 -16.57
C ALA A 84 10.09 9.76 -16.12
N GLY A 85 10.94 8.90 -15.53
CA GLY A 85 12.28 9.30 -15.06
C GLY A 85 12.25 10.28 -13.87
N GLN A 86 11.11 10.43 -13.19
CA GLN A 86 10.98 11.31 -12.04
C GLN A 86 11.66 10.76 -10.78
N ALA A 87 11.96 9.46 -10.78
CA ALA A 87 12.77 8.84 -9.75
C ALA A 87 14.26 9.21 -9.95
N ARG A 88 14.72 10.25 -9.26
CA ARG A 88 16.09 10.81 -9.39
C ARG A 88 17.22 9.96 -8.80
N THR A 89 16.91 8.79 -8.24
CA THR A 89 17.92 7.92 -7.68
C THR A 89 18.84 7.39 -8.78
N THR A 90 20.15 7.55 -8.63
CA THR A 90 21.13 6.86 -9.47
C THR A 90 21.51 5.51 -8.85
N GLY A 91 21.82 4.51 -9.69
CA GLY A 91 22.34 3.20 -9.24
C GLY A 91 21.34 2.03 -9.25
N ARG A 92 21.75 0.90 -8.65
CA ARG A 92 21.02 -0.39 -8.74
C ARG A 92 19.62 -0.34 -8.12
N LEU A 93 19.45 0.37 -7.01
CA LEU A 93 18.16 0.47 -6.33
C LEU A 93 17.12 1.22 -7.19
N HIS A 94 17.55 2.17 -8.01
CA HIS A 94 16.66 2.81 -8.96
C HIS A 94 16.24 1.84 -10.08
N ARG A 95 17.22 1.17 -10.69
CA ARG A 95 16.99 0.28 -11.84
C ARG A 95 16.10 -0.93 -11.50
N TYR A 96 16.25 -1.48 -10.28
CA TYR A 96 15.56 -2.71 -9.89
C TYR A 96 14.52 -2.51 -8.79
N GLY A 97 14.65 -1.46 -7.97
CA GLY A 97 13.74 -1.22 -6.85
C GLY A 97 12.34 -0.82 -7.31
N TRP A 98 12.21 0.02 -8.34
CA TRP A 98 10.89 0.40 -8.87
C TRP A 98 10.14 -0.79 -9.47
N PRO A 99 10.74 -1.59 -10.38
CA PRO A 99 10.10 -2.83 -10.85
C PRO A 99 9.77 -3.81 -9.73
N LEU A 100 10.66 -3.98 -8.75
CA LEU A 100 10.40 -4.87 -7.60
C LEU A 100 9.23 -4.36 -6.75
N PHE A 101 9.14 -3.06 -6.48
CA PHE A 101 8.02 -2.46 -5.79
C PHE A 101 6.71 -2.72 -6.53
N VAL A 102 6.67 -2.45 -7.84
CA VAL A 102 5.51 -2.70 -8.71
C VAL A 102 5.11 -4.18 -8.69
N ALA A 103 6.08 -5.10 -8.73
CA ALA A 103 5.83 -6.53 -8.67
C ALA A 103 5.22 -6.94 -7.31
N LEU A 104 5.77 -6.43 -6.20
CA LEU A 104 5.26 -6.69 -4.85
C LEU A 104 3.83 -6.17 -4.68
N THR A 105 3.55 -4.92 -5.02
CA THR A 105 2.20 -4.35 -4.84
C THR A 105 1.17 -4.98 -5.77
N SER A 106 1.57 -5.38 -6.98
CA SER A 106 0.70 -6.11 -7.90
C SER A 106 0.42 -7.54 -7.40
N LEU A 107 1.42 -8.22 -6.84
CA LEU A 107 1.23 -9.53 -6.22
C LEU A 107 0.31 -9.43 -5.00
N MET A 108 0.48 -8.43 -4.15
CA MET A 108 -0.42 -8.18 -3.01
C MET A 108 -1.85 -7.87 -3.47
N SER A 109 -2.02 -7.08 -4.54
CA SER A 109 -3.33 -6.82 -5.15
C SER A 109 -4.01 -8.11 -5.62
N ALA A 110 -3.25 -8.98 -6.31
CA ALA A 110 -3.76 -10.27 -6.76
C ALA A 110 -4.12 -11.19 -5.58
N ASP A 111 -3.24 -11.31 -4.58
CA ASP A 111 -3.47 -12.13 -3.38
C ASP A 111 -4.74 -11.71 -2.63
N THR A 112 -4.97 -10.40 -2.49
CA THR A 112 -6.15 -9.85 -1.79
C THR A 112 -7.48 -10.38 -2.36
N VAL A 113 -7.52 -10.71 -3.66
CA VAL A 113 -8.73 -11.19 -4.34
C VAL A 113 -8.69 -12.69 -4.57
N ALA A 114 -7.55 -13.22 -5.03
CA ALA A 114 -7.39 -14.60 -5.45
C ALA A 114 -7.04 -15.56 -4.32
N ARG A 115 -6.79 -15.07 -3.09
CA ARG A 115 -6.52 -15.89 -1.90
C ARG A 115 -5.27 -16.75 -2.02
N MET A 116 -4.29 -16.33 -2.82
CA MET A 116 -3.11 -17.13 -3.16
C MET A 116 -2.38 -17.63 -1.91
N ARG A 117 -2.22 -16.78 -0.88
CA ARG A 117 -1.57 -17.16 0.38
C ARG A 117 -2.32 -18.25 1.14
N GLN A 118 -3.65 -18.24 1.08
CA GLN A 118 -4.49 -19.23 1.76
C GLN A 118 -4.45 -20.56 1.01
N ASP A 119 -4.39 -20.54 -0.32
CA ASP A 119 -4.23 -21.75 -1.14
C ASP A 119 -2.87 -22.41 -0.89
N VAL A 120 -1.79 -21.61 -0.82
CA VAL A 120 -0.45 -22.12 -0.48
C VAL A 120 -0.40 -22.67 0.94
N GLU A 121 -1.02 -22.00 1.92
CA GLU A 121 -1.16 -22.51 3.28
C GLU A 121 -1.88 -23.86 3.31
N GLY A 122 -2.99 -23.99 2.58
CA GLY A 122 -3.76 -25.22 2.47
C GLY A 122 -2.92 -26.37 1.92
N ALA A 123 -2.27 -26.15 0.78
CA ALA A 123 -1.39 -27.15 0.16
C ALA A 123 -0.24 -27.58 1.09
N PHE A 124 0.34 -26.64 1.84
CA PHE A 124 1.42 -26.93 2.77
C PHE A 124 0.94 -27.70 4.01
N ARG A 125 -0.25 -27.39 4.53
CA ARG A 125 -0.87 -28.15 5.63
C ARG A 125 -1.19 -29.58 5.23
N GLU A 126 -1.70 -29.80 4.02
CA GLU A 126 -1.95 -31.13 3.47
C GLU A 126 -0.66 -31.94 3.37
N ALA A 127 0.45 -31.32 2.94
CA ALA A 127 1.75 -31.97 2.86
C ALA A 127 2.35 -32.34 4.22
N LEU A 128 2.12 -31.52 5.26
CA LEU A 128 2.76 -31.70 6.58
C LEU A 128 2.09 -32.73 7.51
N ARG A 129 0.93 -33.29 7.15
CA ARG A 129 0.06 -34.25 7.89
C ARG A 129 -0.34 -33.88 9.33
N SER A 130 0.59 -33.36 10.13
CA SER A 130 0.41 -32.82 11.48
C SER A 130 -0.09 -31.38 11.49
N GLY A 131 0.04 -30.64 10.38
CA GLY A 131 -0.30 -29.22 10.30
C GLY A 131 0.54 -28.32 11.22
N GLN A 132 1.61 -28.85 11.82
CA GLN A 132 2.44 -28.19 12.81
C GLN A 132 3.93 -28.35 12.48
N VAL A 133 4.72 -27.33 12.82
CA VAL A 133 6.19 -27.38 12.79
C VAL A 133 6.69 -26.95 14.16
N ALA A 134 7.47 -27.81 14.81
CA ALA A 134 7.99 -27.58 16.16
C ALA A 134 6.90 -27.23 17.22
N GLY A 135 5.71 -27.83 17.11
CA GLY A 135 4.59 -27.61 18.03
C GLY A 135 3.79 -26.32 17.77
N VAL A 136 4.15 -25.54 16.75
CA VAL A 136 3.42 -24.35 16.30
C VAL A 136 2.58 -24.71 15.09
N GLN A 137 1.31 -24.31 15.09
CA GLN A 137 0.43 -24.50 13.94
C GLN A 137 0.92 -23.65 12.77
N VAL A 138 1.08 -24.29 11.61
CA VAL A 138 1.56 -23.58 10.43
C VAL A 138 0.49 -22.64 9.94
N ASN A 139 0.83 -21.36 9.91
CA ASN A 139 0.09 -20.27 9.27
C ASN A 139 0.95 -19.71 8.13
N TRP A 140 0.31 -19.19 7.08
CA TRP A 140 0.99 -18.54 5.97
C TRP A 140 2.00 -17.47 6.43
N THR A 141 1.70 -16.71 7.47
CA THR A 141 2.58 -15.64 7.99
C THR A 141 3.93 -16.20 8.42
N TYR A 142 3.93 -17.38 9.06
CA TYR A 142 5.17 -18.09 9.40
C TYR A 142 5.90 -18.60 8.16
N LEU A 143 5.17 -19.24 7.25
CA LEU A 143 5.70 -19.80 6.00
C LEU A 143 6.39 -18.73 5.15
N PHE A 144 5.80 -17.54 5.08
CA PHE A 144 6.27 -16.41 4.29
C PHE A 144 7.09 -15.40 5.11
N SER A 145 7.32 -15.61 6.41
CA SER A 145 8.01 -14.65 7.27
C SER A 145 9.37 -14.16 6.75
N PRO A 146 10.23 -14.99 6.11
CA PRO A 146 11.49 -14.50 5.55
C PRO A 146 11.24 -13.53 4.37
N PHE A 147 10.22 -13.81 3.54
CA PHE A 147 9.83 -12.96 2.42
C PHE A 147 9.18 -11.66 2.90
N ILE A 148 8.32 -11.73 3.92
CA ILE A 148 7.69 -10.56 4.55
C ILE A 148 8.76 -9.64 5.14
N LEU A 149 9.72 -10.19 5.89
CA LEU A 149 10.81 -9.40 6.47
C LEU A 149 11.70 -8.78 5.39
N ALA A 150 12.06 -9.55 4.36
CA ALA A 150 12.83 -9.04 3.23
C ALA A 150 12.10 -7.91 2.50
N ALA A 151 10.79 -8.07 2.26
CA ALA A 151 9.94 -7.04 1.66
C ALA A 151 9.86 -5.80 2.54
N ALA A 152 9.66 -5.93 3.86
CA ALA A 152 9.62 -4.80 4.79
C ALA A 152 10.93 -4.01 4.79
N VAL A 153 12.07 -4.71 4.90
CA VAL A 153 13.41 -4.08 4.84
C VAL A 153 13.62 -3.39 3.48
N PHE A 154 13.22 -4.04 2.40
CA PHE A 154 13.25 -3.47 1.06
C PHE A 154 12.42 -2.19 0.98
N LEU A 155 11.15 -2.21 1.42
CA LEU A 155 10.23 -1.08 1.36
C LEU A 155 10.76 0.13 2.15
N VAL A 156 11.28 -0.09 3.36
CA VAL A 156 11.89 0.98 4.17
C VAL A 156 13.10 1.56 3.45
N ARG A 157 14.01 0.72 2.96
CA ARG A 157 15.20 1.18 2.20
C ARG A 157 14.82 1.90 0.91
N PHE A 158 13.81 1.39 0.21
CA PHE A 158 13.28 1.98 -1.00
C PHE A 158 12.69 3.35 -0.70
N ALA A 159 11.79 3.48 0.28
CA ALA A 159 11.21 4.76 0.67
C ALA A 159 12.27 5.79 1.08
N HIS A 160 13.26 5.41 1.89
CA HIS A 160 14.33 6.31 2.30
C HIS A 160 15.18 6.83 1.14
N ARG A 161 15.48 5.97 0.16
CA ARG A 161 16.37 6.31 -0.96
C ARG A 161 15.61 6.94 -2.12
N ALA A 162 14.53 6.33 -2.56
CA ALA A 162 13.71 6.77 -3.69
C ALA A 162 12.95 8.07 -3.41
N LEU A 163 12.52 8.29 -2.16
CA LEU A 163 11.78 9.47 -1.74
C LEU A 163 12.63 10.44 -0.90
N GLY A 164 13.94 10.18 -0.78
CA GLY A 164 14.84 10.87 0.16
C GLY A 164 14.90 12.39 -0.02
N GLU A 165 14.74 12.87 -1.25
CA GLU A 165 14.77 14.30 -1.59
C GLU A 165 13.46 15.03 -1.24
N THR A 166 12.38 14.29 -0.97
CA THR A 166 11.03 14.82 -0.72
C THR A 166 10.56 14.38 0.67
N PRO A 167 10.84 15.17 1.74
CA PRO A 167 10.57 14.78 3.12
C PRO A 167 9.10 14.45 3.41
N GLY A 168 8.15 15.15 2.77
CA GLY A 168 6.71 14.90 2.89
C GLY A 168 6.34 13.50 2.36
N ALA A 169 6.60 13.26 1.07
CA ALA A 169 6.44 11.95 0.44
C ALA A 169 7.12 10.81 1.23
N ARG A 170 8.36 11.02 1.69
CA ARG A 170 9.06 10.01 2.50
C ARG A 170 8.33 9.72 3.81
N SER A 171 7.88 10.75 4.51
CA SER A 171 7.18 10.58 5.80
C SER A 171 5.86 9.83 5.62
N LEU A 172 5.10 10.16 4.56
CA LEU A 172 3.88 9.45 4.19
C LEU A 172 4.15 7.97 3.86
N ALA A 173 5.17 7.69 3.06
CA ALA A 173 5.53 6.31 2.70
C ALA A 173 5.96 5.50 3.92
N LEU A 174 6.80 6.06 4.79
CA LEU A 174 7.23 5.39 6.03
C LEU A 174 6.06 5.15 6.99
N ALA A 175 5.15 6.12 7.13
CA ALA A 175 3.93 5.93 7.92
C ALA A 175 3.05 4.82 7.33
N GLY A 176 2.93 4.76 6.01
CA GLY A 176 2.20 3.69 5.33
C GLY A 176 2.81 2.30 5.52
N ILE A 177 4.14 2.19 5.39
CA ILE A 177 4.89 0.96 5.66
C ILE A 177 4.76 0.55 7.13
N ALA A 178 4.80 1.50 8.06
CA ALA A 178 4.62 1.22 9.48
C ALA A 178 3.21 0.69 9.78
N ALA A 179 2.18 1.21 9.11
CA ALA A 179 0.82 0.69 9.22
C ALA A 179 0.73 -0.76 8.72
N TRP A 180 1.30 -1.07 7.55
CA TRP A 180 1.39 -2.46 7.06
C TRP A 180 2.15 -3.37 8.03
N ALA A 181 3.28 -2.92 8.57
CA ALA A 181 4.04 -3.70 9.54
C ALA A 181 3.22 -3.97 10.82
N ALA A 182 2.48 -2.97 11.32
CA ALA A 182 1.59 -3.13 12.45
C ALA A 182 0.47 -4.13 12.16
N SER A 183 -0.09 -4.11 10.94
CA SER A 183 -1.09 -5.07 10.47
C SER A 183 -0.57 -6.51 10.56
N ILE A 184 0.63 -6.76 10.03
CA ILE A 184 1.26 -8.09 10.10
C ILE A 184 1.55 -8.51 11.55
N VAL A 185 1.96 -7.58 12.42
CA VAL A 185 2.18 -7.89 13.83
C VAL A 185 0.89 -8.32 14.52
N LEU A 186 -0.24 -7.67 14.22
CA LEU A 186 -1.55 -8.08 14.74
C LEU A 186 -1.90 -9.50 14.30
N GLU A 187 -1.73 -9.81 13.01
CA GLU A 187 -1.99 -11.15 12.48
C GLU A 187 -1.08 -12.21 13.10
N VAL A 188 0.21 -11.91 13.32
CA VAL A 188 1.12 -12.81 14.05
C VAL A 188 0.63 -13.03 15.48
N ILE A 189 0.22 -11.98 16.20
CA ILE A 189 -0.30 -12.10 17.56
C ILE A 189 -1.54 -12.98 17.58
N GLU A 190 -2.48 -12.77 16.65
CA GLU A 190 -3.68 -13.57 16.50
C GLU A 190 -3.35 -15.06 16.28
N CYS A 191 -2.52 -15.34 15.28
CA CYS A 191 -2.21 -16.69 14.85
C CYS A 191 -1.30 -17.47 15.82
N SER A 192 -0.46 -16.76 16.60
CA SER A 192 0.57 -17.38 17.43
C SER A 192 0.20 -17.43 18.91
N LEU A 193 -0.41 -16.36 19.42
CA LEU A 193 -0.65 -16.18 20.85
C LEU A 193 -2.10 -16.46 21.23
N LEU A 194 -3.03 -16.20 20.31
CA LEU A 194 -4.47 -16.24 20.58
C LEU A 194 -5.16 -17.49 20.00
N PHE A 195 -4.50 -18.19 19.07
CA PHE A 195 -5.01 -19.41 18.47
C PHE A 195 -5.28 -20.49 19.55
N GLY A 196 -6.51 -21.00 19.57
CA GLY A 196 -6.96 -22.00 20.56
C GLY A 196 -7.21 -21.47 21.98
N LYS A 197 -6.97 -20.18 22.27
CA LYS A 197 -7.26 -19.57 23.57
C LYS A 197 -8.62 -18.89 23.59
N SER A 198 -9.29 -18.92 24.74
CA SER A 198 -10.53 -18.17 24.98
C SER A 198 -10.23 -16.67 25.09
N VAL A 199 -10.08 -16.01 23.95
CA VAL A 199 -9.99 -14.55 23.88
C VAL A 199 -11.40 -13.99 23.97
N GLY A 200 -11.57 -12.86 24.68
CA GLY A 200 -12.85 -12.17 24.75
C GLY A 200 -13.45 -11.92 23.37
N LEU A 201 -14.75 -12.17 23.21
CA LEU A 201 -15.51 -12.01 21.96
C LEU A 201 -15.28 -10.63 21.32
N ALA A 202 -15.17 -9.58 22.12
CA ALA A 202 -14.91 -8.23 21.62
C ALA A 202 -13.57 -8.12 20.89
N VAL A 203 -12.48 -8.67 21.44
CA VAL A 203 -11.15 -8.60 20.79
C VAL A 203 -11.18 -9.35 19.47
N ARG A 204 -11.80 -10.55 19.43
CA ARG A 204 -11.93 -11.33 18.18
C ARG A 204 -12.81 -10.65 17.13
N ALA A 205 -13.79 -9.84 17.54
CA ALA A 205 -14.67 -9.15 16.60
C ALA A 205 -14.01 -7.91 15.98
N TYR A 206 -13.21 -7.17 16.76
CA TYR A 206 -12.63 -5.89 16.32
C TYR A 206 -11.22 -6.01 15.73
N GLU A 207 -10.47 -7.05 16.06
CA GLU A 207 -9.10 -7.25 15.57
C GLU A 207 -9.01 -7.23 14.03
N PRO A 208 -9.85 -7.96 13.28
CA PRO A 208 -9.79 -7.91 11.82
C PRO A 208 -10.13 -6.52 11.27
N THR A 209 -11.02 -5.79 11.96
CA THR A 209 -11.33 -4.40 11.59
C THR A 209 -10.10 -3.50 11.74
N VAL A 210 -9.34 -3.63 12.81
CA VAL A 210 -8.13 -2.83 13.04
C VAL A 210 -7.03 -3.20 12.04
N GLU A 211 -6.84 -4.48 11.75
CA GLU A 211 -5.94 -4.95 10.69
C GLU A 211 -6.28 -4.26 9.36
N GLN A 212 -7.54 -4.34 8.94
CA GLN A 212 -7.97 -3.76 7.67
C GLN A 212 -7.87 -2.22 7.64
N MET A 213 -8.07 -1.54 8.77
CA MET A 213 -7.80 -0.10 8.90
C MET A 213 -6.34 0.23 8.61
N LEU A 214 -5.41 -0.58 9.12
CA LEU A 214 -3.98 -0.41 8.92
C LEU A 214 -3.56 -0.73 7.48
N GLU A 215 -4.10 -1.79 6.87
CA GLU A 215 -3.83 -2.14 5.46
C GLU A 215 -4.30 -1.04 4.49
N VAL A 216 -5.55 -0.61 4.63
CA VAL A 216 -6.19 0.39 3.77
C VAL A 216 -5.57 1.77 3.99
N GLY A 217 -5.39 2.17 5.25
CA GLY A 217 -4.73 3.42 5.61
C GLY A 217 -3.28 3.46 5.12
N GLY A 218 -2.54 2.36 5.32
CA GLY A 218 -1.15 2.25 4.89
C GLY A 218 -0.99 2.36 3.37
N THR A 219 -1.85 1.67 2.62
CA THR A 219 -1.88 1.72 1.15
C THR A 219 -2.19 3.13 0.65
N THR A 220 -3.15 3.81 1.30
CA THR A 220 -3.53 5.18 0.95
C THR A 220 -2.37 6.16 1.17
N LEU A 221 -1.67 6.05 2.30
CA LEU A 221 -0.50 6.89 2.60
C LEU A 221 0.64 6.68 1.59
N LEU A 222 0.89 5.43 1.18
CA LEU A 222 1.86 5.11 0.13
C LEU A 222 1.47 5.71 -1.21
N LEU A 223 0.20 5.63 -1.59
CA LEU A 223 -0.31 6.24 -2.81
C LEU A 223 -0.16 7.76 -2.79
N MET A 224 -0.52 8.41 -1.66
CA MET A 224 -0.32 9.85 -1.46
C MET A 224 1.15 10.24 -1.58
N ALA A 225 2.07 9.46 -0.99
CA ALA A 225 3.50 9.70 -1.09
C ALA A 225 4.00 9.71 -2.54
N PHE A 226 3.56 8.76 -3.35
CA PHE A 226 4.02 8.61 -4.73
C PHE A 226 3.42 9.70 -5.62
N VAL A 227 2.15 10.04 -5.42
CA VAL A 227 1.54 11.15 -6.12
C VAL A 227 2.19 12.48 -5.74
N GLU A 228 2.54 12.70 -4.46
CA GLU A 228 3.29 13.89 -4.02
C GLU A 228 4.65 13.99 -4.70
N LEU A 229 5.35 12.86 -4.89
CA LEU A 229 6.58 12.81 -5.68
C LEU A 229 6.32 13.28 -7.13
N GLY A 230 5.21 12.84 -7.72
CA GLY A 230 4.76 13.18 -9.07
C GLY A 230 4.59 14.67 -9.36
N PHE A 231 4.17 15.43 -8.35
CA PHE A 231 3.85 16.87 -8.49
C PHE A 231 5.04 17.80 -8.31
N ARG A 232 6.24 17.28 -8.01
CA ARG A 232 7.43 18.13 -7.89
C ARG A 232 7.96 18.51 -9.27
N ARG A 233 7.98 19.82 -9.54
CA ARG A 233 8.73 20.37 -10.68
C ARG A 233 10.23 20.09 -10.51
N PRO A 234 10.95 19.73 -11.57
CA PRO A 234 12.39 19.66 -11.53
C PRO A 234 12.97 20.99 -11.05
N ALA A 235 13.78 20.98 -9.99
CA ALA A 235 14.44 22.18 -9.46
C ALA A 235 15.32 22.95 -10.49
N GLY A 236 15.53 22.39 -11.68
CA GLY A 236 16.26 23.03 -12.78
C GLY A 236 15.44 24.02 -13.61
N ASP A 237 14.11 24.10 -13.44
CA ASP A 237 13.24 25.00 -14.23
C ASP A 237 12.95 26.36 -13.56
N LEU A 238 13.64 26.66 -12.45
CA LEU A 238 13.56 27.96 -11.77
C LEU A 238 14.88 28.72 -11.76
N ALA A 239 15.92 28.24 -12.45
CA ALA A 239 17.03 29.12 -12.78
C ALA A 239 16.49 30.11 -13.81
N PRO A 240 16.28 31.40 -13.48
CA PRO A 240 16.03 32.40 -14.51
C PRO A 240 17.18 32.29 -15.50
N ASP A 241 16.89 32.25 -16.80
CA ASP A 241 17.89 32.31 -17.85
C ASP A 241 18.77 33.55 -17.61
N ALA A 242 19.89 33.36 -16.91
CA ALA A 242 20.88 34.39 -16.65
C ALA A 242 21.49 34.91 -17.97
N SER A 243 21.24 34.23 -19.09
CA SER A 243 21.57 34.66 -20.45
C SER A 243 20.66 35.76 -21.00
N ALA A 244 19.55 36.13 -20.35
CA ALA A 244 18.70 37.25 -20.80
C ALA A 244 19.15 38.63 -20.24
N ALA A 245 20.14 38.68 -19.34
CA ALA A 245 20.60 39.91 -18.68
C ALA A 245 21.86 40.53 -19.31
N GLY A 246 22.35 40.02 -20.44
CA GLY A 246 23.71 40.30 -20.93
C GLY A 246 23.89 41.34 -22.04
N ASP A 247 22.85 41.87 -22.69
CA ASP A 247 23.04 42.60 -23.97
C ASP A 247 22.36 43.98 -24.08
N GLN A 248 22.11 44.65 -22.95
CA GLN A 248 21.79 46.08 -22.95
C GLN A 248 23.01 46.89 -22.50
N SER A 249 23.98 47.05 -23.40
CA SER A 249 25.03 48.08 -23.27
C SER A 249 24.48 49.40 -23.83
N PRO A 250 24.29 50.45 -23.02
CA PRO A 250 24.03 51.78 -23.53
C PRO A 250 25.32 52.49 -23.93
N ALA A 251 25.30 53.04 -25.16
CA ALA A 251 26.16 54.08 -25.74
C ALA A 251 27.65 53.78 -25.97
#